data_AF-A0A7T3BKK4-F1
#
_entry.id   AF-A0A7T3BKK4-F1
#
_cell.length_a   1.000
_cell.length_b   1.000
_cell.length_c   1.000
_cell.angle_alpha   90.00
_cell.angle_beta   90.00
_cell.angle_gamma   90.00
#
_symmetry.space_group_name_H-M   'P 1'
#
loop_
_entity.id
_entity.type
_entity.pdbx_description
1 polymer ?
#
loop_
_entity_poly.entity_id
_entity_poly.type
_entity_poly.pdbx_seq_one_letter_code
_entity_poly.pdbx_strand_id
1 'polypeptide(L)'
;MDKILEIIIKYLEEGNYKIATIIIGLLLLVVIVWKSKDFLEYWSNRQNFRRRLLEEIINKIQKTEIKNFLEGELIKEYFVRVFKFNAEVIFIEKLIDFHSFLNGEFTFNQIIKSRRYIKFKEGKLSIKTSFVDWVMDALIYYVIAFILFIYAASIILMSTFVSWQYSLRGLFLFIAGVVILIFSVLIQIQAIPYKNAKKLQRKLEQFNNRQLDYHI
;
A
#
# COMPACT_ATOMS: atom_id res chain seq x y z
N MET A 1 -8.22 -8.28 35.35
CA MET A 1 -7.38 -7.21 34.75
C MET A 1 -6.25 -6.84 35.69
N ASP A 2 -6.53 -6.71 36.99
CA ASP A 2 -5.59 -6.19 37.99
C ASP A 2 -4.32 -7.05 38.16
N LYS A 3 -4.45 -8.39 38.17
CA LYS A 3 -3.29 -9.30 38.26
C LYS A 3 -2.30 -9.18 37.10
N ILE A 4 -2.76 -8.85 35.89
CA ILE A 4 -1.87 -8.72 34.72
C ILE A 4 -1.11 -7.40 34.78
N LEU A 5 -1.78 -6.33 35.23
CA LEU A 5 -1.15 -5.03 35.45
C LEU A 5 -0.11 -5.10 36.56
N GLU A 6 -0.40 -5.80 37.68
CA GLU A 6 0.58 -6.04 38.74
C GLU A 6 1.82 -6.79 38.26
N ILE A 7 1.64 -7.81 37.40
CA ILE A 7 2.75 -8.56 36.81
C ILE A 7 3.59 -7.66 35.89
N ILE A 8 2.97 -6.79 35.09
CA ILE A 8 3.67 -5.85 34.20
C ILE A 8 4.46 -4.82 35.03
N ILE A 9 3.86 -4.25 36.07
CA ILE A 9 4.51 -3.29 36.97
C ILE A 9 5.70 -3.94 37.66
N LYS A 10 5.54 -5.17 38.18
CA LYS A 10 6.62 -5.92 38.82
C LYS A 10 7.81 -6.17 37.88
N TYR A 11 7.56 -6.57 36.63
CA TYR A 11 8.64 -6.78 35.65
C TYR A 11 9.31 -5.47 35.18
N LEU A 12 8.61 -4.34 35.24
CA LEU A 12 9.18 -3.02 34.97
C LEU A 12 10.05 -2.53 36.14
N GLU A 13 9.64 -2.79 37.39
CA GLU A 13 10.40 -2.47 38.60
C GLU A 13 11.65 -3.34 38.76
N GLU A 14 11.58 -4.62 38.36
CA GLU A 14 12.73 -5.55 38.34
C GLU A 14 13.73 -5.27 37.19
N GLY A 15 13.49 -4.22 36.38
CA GLY A 15 14.38 -3.82 35.28
C GLY A 15 14.38 -4.78 34.08
N ASN A 16 13.44 -5.73 34.04
CA ASN A 16 13.36 -6.75 32.98
C ASN A 16 12.51 -6.28 31.79
N TYR A 17 12.96 -5.19 31.16
CA TYR A 17 12.23 -4.50 30.09
C TYR A 17 11.92 -5.40 28.88
N LYS A 18 12.74 -6.43 28.62
CA LYS A 18 12.53 -7.37 27.51
C LYS A 18 11.23 -8.16 27.67
N ILE A 19 10.98 -8.70 28.87
CA ILE A 19 9.77 -9.50 29.15
C ILE A 19 8.54 -8.60 29.21
N ALA A 20 8.65 -7.41 29.83
CA ALA A 20 7.57 -6.44 29.87
C ALA A 20 7.12 -6.02 28.45
N THR A 21 8.08 -5.76 27.54
CA THR A 21 7.78 -5.39 26.15
C THR A 21 7.04 -6.50 25.39
N ILE A 22 7.42 -7.77 25.60
CA ILE A 22 6.74 -8.93 25.00
C ILE A 22 5.29 -9.03 25.49
N ILE A 23 5.07 -8.89 26.80
CA ILE A 23 3.73 -8.97 27.40
C ILE A 23 2.83 -7.84 26.88
N ILE A 24 3.34 -6.60 26.84
CA ILE A 24 2.62 -5.44 26.31
C ILE A 24 2.29 -5.63 24.81
N GLY A 25 3.24 -6.12 24.02
CA GLY A 25 3.04 -6.41 22.60
C GLY A 25 1.96 -7.47 22.35
N LEU A 26 1.93 -8.52 23.18
CA LEU A 26 0.92 -9.57 23.10
C LEU A 26 -0.48 -9.04 23.47
N LEU A 27 -0.58 -8.20 24.50
CA LEU A 27 -1.81 -7.52 24.92
C LEU A 27 -2.35 -6.62 23.81
N LEU A 28 -1.49 -5.84 23.17
CA LEU A 28 -1.85 -4.99 22.03
C LEU A 28 -2.44 -5.82 20.87
N LEU A 29 -1.80 -6.94 20.53
CA LEU A 29 -2.31 -7.84 19.49
C LEU A 29 -3.71 -8.38 19.83
N VAL A 30 -3.94 -8.80 21.07
CA VAL A 30 -5.25 -9.30 21.51
C VAL A 30 -6.33 -8.21 21.42
N VAL A 31 -6.01 -6.98 21.86
CA VAL A 31 -6.94 -5.83 21.77
C VAL A 31 -7.28 -5.51 20.32
N ILE A 32 -6.29 -5.49 19.43
CA ILE A 32 -6.50 -5.23 18.00
C ILE A 32 -7.39 -6.30 17.37
N VAL A 33 -7.14 -7.57 17.64
CA VAL A 33 -7.93 -8.69 17.11
C VAL A 33 -9.38 -8.61 17.60
N TRP A 34 -9.61 -8.36 18.89
CA TRP A 34 -10.98 -8.22 19.42
C TRP A 34 -11.72 -7.01 18.90
N LYS A 35 -11.09 -5.82 18.89
CA LYS A 35 -11.72 -4.58 18.38
C LYS A 35 -11.90 -4.58 16.85
N SER A 36 -11.13 -5.39 16.12
CA SER A 36 -11.22 -5.42 14.66
C SER A 36 -12.58 -5.89 14.15
N LYS A 37 -13.24 -6.81 14.85
CA LYS A 37 -14.55 -7.33 14.44
C LYS A 37 -15.62 -6.23 14.48
N ASP A 38 -15.71 -5.49 15.57
CA ASP A 38 -16.64 -4.37 15.72
C ASP A 38 -16.34 -3.25 14.71
N PHE A 39 -15.06 -2.99 14.44
CA PHE A 39 -14.65 -1.99 13.46
C PHE A 39 -15.01 -2.40 12.02
N LEU A 40 -14.82 -3.68 11.67
CA LEU A 40 -15.20 -4.23 10.37
C LEU A 40 -16.72 -4.22 10.19
N GLU A 41 -17.47 -4.53 11.25
CA GLU A 41 -18.93 -4.51 11.24
C GLU A 41 -19.48 -3.08 11.11
N TYR A 42 -18.90 -2.12 11.84
CA TYR A 42 -19.20 -0.70 11.69
C TYR A 42 -18.89 -0.19 10.27
N TRP A 43 -17.74 -0.56 9.71
CA TRP A 43 -17.33 -0.19 8.36
C TRP A 43 -18.27 -0.77 7.30
N SER A 44 -18.63 -2.05 7.44
CA SER A 44 -19.60 -2.73 6.58
C SER A 44 -20.99 -2.06 6.64
N ASN A 45 -21.48 -1.74 7.84
CA ASN A 45 -22.77 -1.06 8.01
C ASN A 45 -22.77 0.35 7.40
N ARG A 46 -21.68 1.11 7.56
CA ARG A 46 -21.54 2.44 6.95
C ARG A 46 -21.52 2.37 5.42
N GLN A 47 -20.91 1.34 4.86
CA GLN A 47 -20.89 1.11 3.42
C GLN A 47 -22.25 0.65 2.87
N ASN A 48 -23.07 -0.01 3.69
CA ASN A 48 -24.41 -0.51 3.33
C ASN A 48 -25.55 0.47 3.60
N PHE A 49 -25.27 1.60 4.28
CA PHE A 49 -26.29 2.55 4.72
C PHE A 49 -27.07 3.19 3.56
N ARG A 50 -26.39 3.66 2.52
CA ARG A 50 -27.04 4.26 1.34
C ARG A 50 -27.98 3.29 0.63
N ARG A 51 -27.55 2.04 0.43
CA ARG A 51 -28.37 1.00 -0.18
C ARG A 51 -29.64 0.71 0.62
N ARG A 52 -29.52 0.50 1.94
CA ARG A 52 -30.68 0.25 2.81
C ARG A 52 -31.68 1.41 2.76
N LEU A 53 -31.18 2.65 2.77
CA LEU A 53 -32.05 3.83 2.62
C LEU A 53 -32.75 3.87 1.26
N LEU A 54 -32.05 3.57 0.16
CA LEU A 54 -32.66 3.54 -1.17
C LEU A 54 -33.71 2.43 -1.30
N GLU A 55 -33.45 1.23 -0.79
CA GLU A 55 -34.40 0.10 -0.76
C GLU A 55 -35.67 0.45 0.05
N GLU A 56 -35.50 1.09 1.22
CA GLU A 56 -36.63 1.53 2.05
C GLU A 56 -37.45 2.65 1.40
N ILE A 57 -36.82 3.57 0.68
CA ILE A 57 -37.48 4.72 0.04
C ILE A 57 -38.25 4.27 -1.21
N ILE A 58 -37.69 3.39 -2.03
CA ILE A 58 -38.35 2.86 -3.25
C ILE A 58 -39.67 2.16 -2.91
N ASN A 59 -39.70 1.41 -1.80
CA ASN A 59 -40.90 0.69 -1.36
C ASN A 59 -42.01 1.61 -0.82
N LYS A 60 -41.71 2.87 -0.48
CA LYS A 60 -42.66 3.84 0.08
C LYS A 60 -43.19 4.85 -0.94
N ILE A 61 -42.59 4.96 -2.12
CA ILE A 61 -42.95 5.97 -3.13
C ILE A 61 -44.00 5.43 -4.11
N GLN A 62 -45.08 6.19 -4.29
CA GLN A 62 -46.18 5.84 -5.21
C GLN A 62 -46.05 6.47 -6.61
N LYS A 63 -45.22 7.52 -6.78
CA LYS A 63 -45.00 8.16 -8.09
C LYS A 63 -44.04 7.32 -8.95
N THR A 64 -44.55 6.81 -10.07
CA THR A 64 -43.84 5.90 -10.99
C THR A 64 -42.55 6.50 -11.58
N GLU A 65 -42.54 7.78 -11.93
CA GLU A 65 -41.35 8.44 -12.49
C GLU A 65 -40.17 8.50 -11.50
N ILE A 66 -40.48 8.84 -10.25
CA ILE A 66 -39.48 8.92 -9.16
C ILE A 66 -39.03 7.52 -8.77
N LYS A 67 -39.94 6.54 -8.78
CA LYS A 67 -39.64 5.14 -8.52
C LYS A 67 -38.67 4.58 -9.56
N ASN A 68 -38.93 4.79 -10.85
CA ASN A 68 -38.05 4.34 -11.93
C ASN A 68 -36.66 4.99 -11.87
N PHE A 69 -36.58 6.28 -11.50
CA PHE A 69 -35.30 6.96 -11.30
C PHE A 69 -34.49 6.36 -10.13
N LEU A 70 -35.15 6.10 -8.99
CA LEU A 70 -34.50 5.52 -7.81
C LEU A 70 -34.11 4.05 -8.01
N GLU A 71 -34.91 3.28 -8.75
CA GLU A 71 -34.56 1.92 -9.17
C GLU A 71 -33.32 1.93 -10.08
N GLY A 72 -33.21 2.90 -10.99
CA GLY A 72 -32.01 3.11 -11.81
C GLY A 72 -30.76 3.41 -10.97
N GLU A 73 -30.87 4.26 -9.95
CA GLU A 73 -29.75 4.58 -9.06
C GLU A 73 -29.40 3.39 -8.14
N LEU A 74 -30.40 2.61 -7.71
CA LEU A 74 -30.19 1.36 -6.97
C LEU A 74 -29.46 0.32 -7.82
N ILE A 75 -29.90 0.09 -9.06
CA ILE A 75 -29.26 -0.81 -10.02
C ILE A 75 -27.82 -0.38 -10.26
N LYS A 76 -27.57 0.92 -10.43
CA LYS A 76 -26.22 1.49 -10.56
C LYS A 76 -25.37 1.26 -9.31
N GLU A 77 -25.91 1.40 -8.11
CA GLU A 77 -25.18 1.11 -6.87
C GLU A 77 -24.87 -0.40 -6.71
N TYR A 78 -25.80 -1.28 -7.12
CA TYR A 78 -25.59 -2.72 -7.22
C TYR A 78 -24.52 -3.06 -8.26
N PHE A 79 -24.57 -2.47 -9.45
CA PHE A 79 -23.59 -2.69 -10.52
C PHE A 79 -22.20 -2.19 -10.12
N VAL A 80 -22.08 -0.98 -9.57
CA VAL A 80 -20.79 -0.43 -9.10
C VAL A 80 -20.17 -1.30 -8.01
N ARG A 81 -20.99 -1.96 -7.16
CA ARG A 81 -20.51 -2.79 -6.06
C ARG A 81 -20.21 -4.24 -6.44
N VAL A 82 -21.09 -4.87 -7.21
CA VAL A 82 -20.94 -6.26 -7.65
C VAL A 82 -19.83 -6.35 -8.70
N PHE A 83 -19.75 -5.36 -9.58
CA PHE A 83 -18.84 -5.41 -10.71
C PHE A 83 -17.62 -4.48 -10.54
N LYS A 84 -17.67 -3.35 -9.82
CA LYS A 84 -16.60 -2.31 -9.87
C LYS A 84 -16.26 -1.82 -11.31
N PHE A 85 -17.02 -2.25 -12.34
CA PHE A 85 -16.55 -2.31 -13.72
C PHE A 85 -16.59 -0.97 -14.47
N ASN A 86 -17.55 -0.05 -14.30
CA ASN A 86 -17.64 1.08 -15.26
C ASN A 86 -16.49 2.11 -15.16
N ALA A 87 -16.03 2.45 -13.95
CA ALA A 87 -14.88 3.35 -13.80
C ALA A 87 -13.54 2.62 -14.01
N GLU A 88 -13.46 1.33 -13.65
CA GLU A 88 -12.23 0.54 -13.82
C GLU A 88 -12.01 0.14 -15.28
N VAL A 89 -13.04 -0.16 -16.07
CA VAL A 89 -12.91 -0.46 -17.52
C VAL A 89 -12.40 0.76 -18.27
N ILE A 90 -13.04 1.92 -18.12
CA ILE A 90 -12.58 3.16 -18.78
C ILE A 90 -11.16 3.50 -18.34
N PHE A 91 -10.82 3.27 -17.07
CA PHE A 91 -9.47 3.45 -16.56
C PHE A 91 -8.46 2.47 -17.19
N ILE A 92 -8.84 1.20 -17.33
CA ILE A 92 -8.02 0.15 -17.96
C ILE A 92 -7.82 0.43 -19.45
N GLU A 93 -8.86 0.82 -20.18
CA GLU A 93 -8.79 1.21 -21.58
C GLU A 93 -7.82 2.38 -21.77
N LYS A 94 -7.97 3.45 -20.98
CA LYS A 94 -7.03 4.58 -21.04
C LYS A 94 -5.61 4.21 -20.62
N LEU A 95 -5.45 3.24 -19.72
CA LEU A 95 -4.14 2.69 -19.34
C LEU A 95 -3.50 1.90 -20.48
N ILE A 96 -4.29 1.13 -21.23
CA ILE A 96 -3.84 0.38 -22.41
C ILE A 96 -3.44 1.35 -23.53
N ASP A 97 -4.25 2.39 -23.79
CA ASP A 97 -3.92 3.45 -24.74
C ASP A 97 -2.59 4.12 -24.36
N PHE A 98 -2.43 4.45 -23.07
CA PHE A 98 -1.20 5.05 -22.57
C PHE A 98 0.00 4.09 -22.67
N HIS A 99 -0.17 2.80 -22.36
CA HIS A 99 0.88 1.80 -22.54
C HIS A 99 1.28 1.64 -24.01
N SER A 100 0.31 1.67 -24.93
CA SER A 100 0.56 1.66 -26.37
C SER A 100 1.38 2.88 -26.81
N PHE A 101 1.04 4.07 -26.30
CA PHE A 101 1.81 5.30 -26.54
C PHE A 101 3.25 5.22 -26.04
N LEU A 102 3.50 4.53 -24.92
CA LEU A 102 4.85 4.36 -24.37
C LEU A 102 5.75 3.45 -25.22
N ASN A 103 5.20 2.75 -26.22
CA ASN A 103 5.93 1.96 -27.22
C ASN A 103 7.05 1.07 -26.62
N GLY A 104 6.74 0.38 -25.51
CA GLY A 104 7.67 -0.54 -24.85
C GLY A 104 8.70 0.12 -23.91
N GLU A 105 8.73 1.44 -23.76
CA GLU A 105 9.62 2.12 -22.78
C GLU A 105 9.33 1.68 -21.34
N PHE A 106 8.08 1.32 -21.04
CA PHE A 106 7.65 0.78 -19.76
C PHE A 106 6.87 -0.51 -19.98
N THR A 107 7.14 -1.51 -19.16
CA THR A 107 6.30 -2.71 -19.14
C THR A 107 4.98 -2.41 -18.44
N PHE A 108 3.90 -3.09 -18.84
CA PHE A 108 2.60 -2.96 -18.18
C PHE A 108 2.69 -3.21 -16.67
N ASN A 109 3.52 -4.16 -16.22
CA ASN A 109 3.77 -4.41 -14.80
C ASN A 109 4.36 -3.19 -14.05
N GLN A 110 5.24 -2.42 -14.68
CA GLN A 110 5.78 -1.19 -14.08
C GLN A 110 4.70 -0.10 -13.93
N ILE A 111 3.75 -0.05 -14.87
CA ILE A 111 2.59 0.86 -14.82
C ILE A 111 1.63 0.42 -13.71
N ILE A 112 1.32 -0.88 -13.62
CA ILE A 112 0.47 -1.45 -12.57
C ILE A 112 1.07 -1.24 -11.18
N LYS A 113 2.38 -1.46 -11.00
CA LYS A 113 3.07 -1.16 -9.72
C LYS A 113 2.98 0.32 -9.35
N SER A 114 2.84 1.21 -10.33
CA SER A 114 2.68 2.66 -10.12
C SER A 114 1.22 3.09 -9.95
N ARG A 115 0.23 2.18 -10.04
CA ARG A 115 -1.22 2.46 -10.04
C ARG A 115 -1.67 3.39 -8.92
N ARG A 116 -1.10 3.26 -7.71
CA ARG A 116 -1.44 4.12 -6.55
C ARG A 116 -1.27 5.63 -6.81
N TYR A 117 -0.39 6.00 -7.74
CA TYR A 117 -0.13 7.39 -8.14
C TYR A 117 -0.95 7.83 -9.35
N ILE A 118 -1.54 6.88 -10.08
CA ILE A 118 -2.35 7.11 -11.27
C ILE A 118 -3.80 7.29 -10.84
N LYS A 119 -4.37 8.44 -11.16
CA LYS A 119 -5.78 8.77 -10.91
C LYS A 119 -6.48 9.05 -12.23
N PHE A 120 -7.74 8.67 -12.30
CA PHE A 120 -8.62 9.10 -13.38
C PHE A 120 -9.39 10.34 -12.91
N LYS A 121 -9.24 11.46 -13.61
CA LYS A 121 -9.97 12.71 -13.33
C LYS A 121 -10.38 13.35 -14.65
N GLU A 122 -11.63 13.79 -14.73
CA GLU A 122 -12.15 14.55 -15.89
C GLU A 122 -11.95 13.82 -17.24
N GLY A 123 -12.13 12.50 -17.26
CA GLY A 123 -11.96 11.71 -18.48
C GLY A 123 -10.51 11.43 -18.89
N LYS A 124 -9.52 11.96 -18.14
CA LYS A 124 -8.09 11.81 -18.43
C LYS A 124 -7.35 11.10 -17.30
N LEU A 125 -6.26 10.43 -17.66
CA LEU A 125 -5.29 9.93 -16.69
C LEU A 125 -4.48 11.11 -16.15
N SER A 126 -4.26 11.12 -14.84
CA SER A 126 -3.44 12.09 -14.13
C SER A 126 -2.54 11.36 -13.14
N ILE A 127 -1.24 11.64 -13.18
CA ILE A 127 -0.28 11.15 -12.20
C ILE A 127 0.15 12.32 -11.33
N LYS A 128 -0.02 12.17 -10.01
CA LYS A 128 0.48 13.15 -9.04
C LYS A 128 1.34 12.42 -8.01
N THR A 129 2.58 12.88 -7.89
CA THR A 129 3.49 12.47 -6.82
C THR A 129 3.72 13.66 -5.90
N SER A 130 3.43 13.50 -4.61
CA SER A 130 3.67 14.52 -3.58
C SER A 130 5.08 14.43 -3.02
N PHE A 131 5.55 15.49 -2.36
CA PHE A 131 6.77 15.43 -1.55
C PHE A 131 6.62 14.42 -0.40
N VAL A 132 5.43 14.30 0.18
CA VAL A 132 5.15 13.29 1.22
C VAL A 132 5.28 11.88 0.66
N ASP A 133 4.82 11.63 -0.57
CA ASP A 133 5.00 10.33 -1.24
C ASP A 133 6.47 10.04 -1.53
N TRP A 134 7.28 11.07 -1.80
CA TRP A 134 8.72 10.90 -1.99
C TRP A 134 9.41 10.45 -0.70
N VAL A 135 9.08 11.08 0.43
CA VAL A 135 9.60 10.68 1.73
C VAL A 135 9.12 9.26 2.06
N MET A 136 7.81 9.06 1.94
CA MET A 136 7.03 7.83 2.06
C MET A 136 7.71 6.62 1.45
N ASP A 137 7.86 6.70 0.14
CA ASP A 137 7.95 5.54 -0.72
C ASP A 137 9.24 5.50 -1.52
N ALA A 138 10.16 6.43 -1.25
CA ALA A 138 11.50 6.39 -1.79
C ALA A 138 12.54 6.64 -0.69
N LEU A 139 12.46 7.75 0.03
CA LEU A 139 13.51 8.14 0.97
C LEU A 139 13.65 7.14 2.13
N ILE A 140 12.54 6.74 2.76
CA ILE A 140 12.57 5.76 3.85
C ILE A 140 13.22 4.45 3.39
N TYR A 141 12.83 3.92 2.24
CA TYR A 141 13.42 2.70 1.70
C TYR A 141 14.91 2.86 1.36
N TYR A 142 15.35 4.03 0.86
CA TYR A 142 16.78 4.30 0.64
C TYR A 142 17.57 4.37 1.93
N VAL A 143 17.05 5.07 2.94
CA VAL A 143 17.73 5.20 4.24
C VAL A 143 17.85 3.83 4.91
N ILE A 144 16.76 3.05 4.95
CA ILE A 144 16.77 1.71 5.54
C ILE A 144 17.72 0.78 4.77
N ALA A 145 17.63 0.75 3.44
CA ALA A 145 18.53 -0.07 2.62
C ALA A 145 20.00 0.31 2.86
N PHE A 146 20.31 1.61 2.96
CA PHE A 146 21.65 2.10 3.20
C PHE A 146 22.19 1.70 4.58
N ILE A 147 21.38 1.82 5.63
CA ILE A 147 21.74 1.38 6.99
C ILE A 147 22.04 -0.13 6.99
N LEU A 148 21.15 -0.93 6.38
CA LEU A 148 21.34 -2.38 6.26
C LEU A 148 22.57 -2.73 5.43
N PHE A 149 22.88 -1.96 4.39
CA PHE A 149 24.07 -2.14 3.57
C PHE A 149 25.34 -1.91 4.39
N ILE A 150 25.44 -0.79 5.11
CA ILE A 150 26.59 -0.51 5.98
C ILE A 150 26.73 -1.58 7.06
N TYR A 151 25.62 -2.00 7.66
CA TYR A 151 25.62 -3.04 8.68
C TYR A 151 26.12 -4.38 8.12
N ALA A 152 25.62 -4.81 6.95
CA ALA A 152 26.07 -6.01 6.28
C ALA A 152 27.55 -5.94 5.89
N ALA A 153 27.97 -4.84 5.28
CA ALA A 153 29.37 -4.61 4.90
C ALA A 153 30.29 -4.66 6.13
N SER A 154 29.86 -4.09 7.26
CA SER A 154 30.63 -4.12 8.51
C SER A 154 30.77 -5.54 9.07
N ILE A 155 29.70 -6.34 9.07
CA ILE A 155 29.75 -7.76 9.49
C ILE A 155 30.68 -8.56 8.60
N ILE A 156 30.57 -8.39 7.28
CA ILE A 156 31.40 -9.09 6.29
C ILE A 156 32.87 -8.70 6.47
N LEU A 157 33.18 -7.41 6.59
CA LEU A 157 34.55 -6.95 6.84
C LEU A 157 35.10 -7.47 8.16
N MET A 158 34.35 -7.39 9.26
CA MET A 158 34.80 -7.94 10.55
C MET A 158 35.05 -9.45 10.47
N SER A 159 34.25 -10.20 9.70
CA SER A 159 34.46 -11.64 9.52
C SER A 159 35.79 -11.97 8.81
N THR A 160 36.35 -11.05 8.02
CA THR A 160 37.63 -11.24 7.31
C THR A 160 38.89 -10.89 8.12
N PHE A 161 38.77 -10.11 9.20
CA PHE A 161 39.94 -9.68 10.00
C PHE A 161 40.09 -10.41 11.34
N VAL A 162 39.04 -11.10 11.80
CA VAL A 162 39.03 -11.75 13.12
C VAL A 162 39.45 -13.20 12.97
N SER A 163 40.22 -13.72 13.94
CA SER A 163 40.66 -15.13 14.00
C SER A 163 39.50 -16.15 13.96
N TRP A 164 38.26 -15.70 14.16
CA TRP A 164 37.04 -16.48 14.02
C TRP A 164 36.69 -16.85 12.57
N GLN A 165 37.40 -16.33 11.57
CA GLN A 165 37.17 -16.62 10.15
C GLN A 165 37.15 -18.13 9.82
N TYR A 166 37.94 -18.94 10.55
CA TYR A 166 38.02 -20.39 10.36
C TYR A 166 37.10 -21.18 11.30
N SER A 167 36.31 -20.49 12.12
CA SER A 167 35.36 -21.12 13.03
C SER A 167 33.98 -21.20 12.37
N LEU A 168 33.20 -22.22 12.76
CA LEU A 168 31.78 -22.33 12.38
C LEU A 168 31.00 -21.05 12.71
N ARG A 169 31.35 -20.37 13.82
CA ARG A 169 30.74 -19.09 14.22
C ARG A 169 31.02 -17.97 13.21
N GLY A 170 32.25 -17.89 12.68
CA GLY A 170 32.61 -16.94 11.62
C GLY A 170 31.85 -17.20 10.33
N LEU A 171 31.70 -18.47 9.94
CA LEU A 171 30.92 -18.87 8.77
C LEU A 171 29.44 -18.48 8.89
N PHE A 172 28.80 -18.70 10.04
CA PHE A 172 27.42 -18.26 10.27
C PHE A 172 27.27 -16.74 10.24
N LEU A 173 28.22 -15.99 10.81
CA LEU A 173 28.22 -14.52 10.76
C LEU A 173 28.38 -13.99 9.33
N PHE A 174 29.25 -14.60 8.53
CA PHE A 174 29.42 -14.25 7.13
C PHE A 174 28.14 -14.49 6.32
N ILE A 175 27.51 -15.66 6.47
CA ILE A 175 26.23 -15.98 5.82
C ILE A 175 25.15 -14.97 6.23
N ALA A 176 25.06 -14.64 7.52
CA ALA A 176 24.11 -13.64 8.00
C ALA A 176 24.35 -12.26 7.35
N GLY A 177 25.61 -11.83 7.22
CA GLY A 177 25.99 -10.61 6.52
C GLY A 177 25.54 -10.62 5.05
N VAL A 178 25.76 -11.71 4.33
CA VAL A 178 25.32 -11.87 2.93
C VAL A 178 23.79 -11.82 2.81
N VAL A 179 23.07 -12.50 3.71
CA VAL A 179 21.60 -12.48 3.73
C VAL A 179 21.08 -11.05 3.97
N ILE A 180 21.66 -10.32 4.94
CA ILE A 180 21.29 -8.92 5.20
C ILE A 180 21.57 -8.02 3.99
N LEU A 181 22.68 -8.27 3.28
CA LEU A 181 23.01 -7.54 2.04
C LEU A 181 21.94 -7.77 0.96
N ILE A 182 21.49 -9.02 0.77
CA ILE A 182 20.38 -9.33 -0.15
C ILE A 182 19.11 -8.58 0.26
N PHE A 183 18.77 -8.58 1.55
CA PHE A 183 17.61 -7.83 2.04
C PHE A 183 17.72 -6.32 1.81
N SER A 184 18.91 -5.73 1.95
CA SER A 184 19.15 -4.31 1.64
C SER A 184 18.78 -4.00 0.19
N VAL A 185 19.22 -4.83 -0.77
CA VAL A 185 18.90 -4.67 -2.19
C VAL A 185 17.40 -4.84 -2.44
N LEU A 186 16.78 -5.85 -1.84
CA LEU A 186 15.33 -6.08 -1.99
C LEU A 186 14.49 -4.92 -1.44
N ILE A 187 14.91 -4.31 -0.33
CA ILE A 187 14.25 -3.13 0.23
C ILE A 187 14.43 -1.93 -0.70
N GLN A 188 15.59 -1.77 -1.31
CA GLN A 188 15.83 -0.69 -2.28
C GLN A 188 14.91 -0.79 -3.51
N ILE A 189 14.59 -2.01 -3.95
CA ILE A 189 13.66 -2.27 -5.06
C ILE A 189 12.24 -1.76 -4.75
N GLN A 190 11.85 -1.66 -3.47
CA GLN A 190 10.54 -1.13 -3.07
C GLN A 190 10.36 0.36 -3.43
N ALA A 191 11.44 1.09 -3.69
CA ALA A 191 11.37 2.48 -4.15
C ALA A 191 11.14 2.64 -5.67
N ILE A 192 11.17 1.54 -6.45
CA ILE A 192 10.99 1.55 -7.90
C ILE A 192 9.62 2.07 -8.34
N PRO A 193 8.48 1.71 -7.71
CA PRO A 193 7.16 2.22 -8.08
C PRO A 193 7.07 3.76 -8.05
N TYR A 194 7.66 4.41 -7.05
CA TYR A 194 7.70 5.87 -6.98
C TYR A 194 8.54 6.46 -8.13
N LYS A 195 9.74 5.91 -8.37
CA LYS A 195 10.61 6.33 -9.48
C LYS A 195 9.92 6.19 -10.84
N ASN A 196 9.21 5.08 -11.05
CA ASN A 196 8.47 4.83 -12.28
C ASN A 196 7.30 5.81 -12.42
N ALA A 197 6.52 6.04 -11.36
CA ALA A 197 5.44 7.02 -11.36
C ALA A 197 5.92 8.42 -11.76
N LYS A 198 7.07 8.87 -11.25
CA LYS A 198 7.65 10.17 -11.61
C LYS A 198 8.05 10.26 -13.08
N LYS A 199 8.55 9.17 -13.68
CA LYS A 199 8.87 9.13 -15.11
C LYS A 199 7.60 9.06 -15.97
N LEU A 200 6.64 8.22 -15.57
CA LEU A 200 5.33 8.09 -16.23
C LEU A 200 4.57 9.41 -16.20
N GLN A 201 4.68 10.21 -15.13
CA GLN A 201 4.07 11.54 -15.05
C GLN A 201 4.49 12.44 -16.22
N ARG A 202 5.81 12.53 -16.50
CA ARG A 202 6.35 13.34 -17.61
C ARG A 202 5.85 12.85 -18.97
N LYS A 203 5.76 11.53 -19.16
CA LYS A 203 5.26 10.93 -20.40
C LYS A 203 3.75 11.12 -20.56
N LEU A 204 3.01 11.12 -19.46
CA LEU A 204 1.57 11.34 -19.46
C LEU A 204 1.20 12.77 -19.83
N GLU A 205 2.00 13.75 -19.40
CA GLU A 205 1.86 15.15 -19.85
C GLU A 205 2.00 15.26 -21.38
N GLN A 206 2.95 14.54 -21.98
CA GLN A 206 3.11 14.49 -23.44
C GLN A 206 1.93 13.81 -24.14
N PHE A 207 1.44 12.71 -23.59
CA PHE A 207 0.27 11.98 -24.10
C PHE A 207 -1.00 12.84 -24.10
N ASN A 208 -1.26 13.53 -22.99
CA ASN A 208 -2.43 14.40 -22.85
C ASN A 208 -2.38 15.61 -23.78
N ASN A 209 -1.19 16.18 -24.04
CA ASN A 209 -1.03 17.29 -24.98
C ASN A 209 -1.30 16.86 -26.43
N ARG A 210 -0.80 15.69 -26.86
CA ARG A 210 -1.08 15.17 -28.21
C ARG A 210 -2.57 14.94 -28.45
N GLN A 211 -3.32 14.47 -27.45
CA GLN A 211 -4.77 14.29 -27.59
C GLN A 211 -5.54 15.61 -27.72
N LEU A 212 -4.99 16.74 -27.26
CA LEU A 212 -5.58 18.05 -27.49
C LEU A 212 -5.37 18.52 -28.94
N ASP A 213 -4.19 18.25 -29.53
CA ASP A 213 -3.87 18.69 -30.89
C ASP A 213 -4.69 17.97 -31.99
N TYR A 214 -5.20 16.76 -31.72
CA TYR A 214 -6.07 16.02 -32.65
C TYR A 214 -7.55 16.45 -32.62
N HIS A 215 -7.94 17.32 -31.67
CA HIS A 215 -9.32 17.81 -31.50
C HIS A 215 -9.49 19.30 -31.83
N ILE A 216 -8.48 19.92 -32.44
CA ILE A 216 -8.52 21.26 -33.06
C ILE A 216 -8.61 21.05 -34.58
#